data_AF-A0A956BR76-F1
#
_entry.id   AF-A0A956BR76-F1
#
_cell.length_a   1.000
_cell.length_b   1.000
_cell.length_c   1.000
_cell.angle_alpha   90.00
_cell.angle_beta   90.00
_cell.angle_gamma   90.00
#
_symmetry.space_group_name_H-M   'P 1'
#
loop_
_entity.id
_entity.type
_entity.pdbx_description
1 polymer ?
#
loop_
_entity_poly.entity_id
_entity_poly.type
_entity_poly.pdbx_seq_one_letter_code
_entity_poly.pdbx_strand_id
1 'polypeptide(L)'
;MSRQGLATLWIVALMGFAGCGGDEGSVTLENFDERLTRAECDALFRCGGTDEYDAYDRAAYRSAAVCAGADSGDDITARVMRPYIDAGTVVFDAAAAEACIAATRRTCATTPAAQRACASVLRGTVPTGGGCAAHRECESNRCSMVGFGCGTCQEARGLPGSFCFFDFDCPSTLQAPQYCDDENTCVAGIRPDERTTDPLAGEECVGGRCAPGHYCIASICSPWRERGEACDVDEDSCAPGTICGELSTDPGNNVCVPIVFETRPGELCDDPWDSDVVDQLVVCDLNANLTCRSGVCARLGGDGNAGTYCEVAAECADGLSCVGSTCVGDPLPDGAACMYDVECASYVCDRLSQVCVAPLSCE
;
A
#
# COMPACT_ATOMS: atom_id res chain seq x y z
N MET A 1 23.80 -72.96 -10.15
CA MET A 1 23.67 -71.50 -9.96
C MET A 1 22.49 -71.02 -10.79
N SER A 2 21.60 -70.23 -10.16
CA SER A 2 20.50 -69.47 -10.75
C SER A 2 19.27 -70.26 -11.24
N ARG A 3 18.17 -70.22 -10.46
CA ARG A 3 16.94 -69.48 -10.80
C ARG A 3 15.77 -69.78 -9.85
N GLN A 4 15.02 -68.71 -9.56
CA GLN A 4 13.62 -68.61 -9.15
C GLN A 4 13.25 -68.74 -7.66
N GLY A 5 12.59 -67.68 -7.15
CA GLY A 5 11.88 -67.68 -5.89
C GLY A 5 11.40 -66.31 -5.41
N LEU A 6 10.39 -65.76 -6.09
CA LEU A 6 9.37 -64.81 -5.59
C LEU A 6 9.77 -63.36 -5.20
N ALA A 7 9.20 -62.45 -5.97
CA ALA A 7 9.14 -61.01 -5.75
C ALA A 7 8.07 -60.67 -4.71
N THR A 8 8.42 -59.84 -3.72
CA THR A 8 7.48 -59.15 -2.83
C THR A 8 7.52 -57.67 -3.19
N LEU A 9 6.48 -57.22 -3.87
CA LEU A 9 6.18 -55.82 -4.16
C LEU A 9 5.77 -55.13 -2.86
N TRP A 10 6.52 -54.12 -2.42
CA TRP A 10 6.04 -53.15 -1.43
C TRP A 10 5.53 -51.92 -2.19
N ILE A 11 4.21 -51.74 -2.21
CA ILE A 11 3.56 -50.50 -2.62
C ILE A 11 3.66 -49.55 -1.42
N VAL A 12 4.54 -48.56 -1.50
CA VAL A 12 4.50 -47.40 -0.61
C VAL A 12 3.41 -46.48 -1.15
N ALA A 13 2.29 -46.44 -0.45
CA ALA A 13 1.25 -45.44 -0.65
C ALA A 13 1.80 -44.07 -0.23
N LEU A 14 2.22 -43.27 -1.21
CA LEU A 14 2.37 -41.82 -1.07
C LEU A 14 0.97 -41.24 -0.84
N MET A 15 0.58 -41.07 0.42
CA MET A 15 -0.49 -40.16 0.78
C MET A 15 0.02 -38.75 0.51
N GLY A 16 -0.32 -38.23 -0.66
CA GLY A 16 -0.21 -36.82 -0.98
C GLY A 16 -1.13 -36.05 -0.05
N PHE A 17 -0.56 -35.40 0.95
CA PHE A 17 -1.16 -34.19 1.48
C PHE A 17 -1.15 -33.17 0.35
N ALA A 18 -2.28 -33.07 -0.35
CA ALA A 18 -2.62 -31.88 -1.11
C ALA A 18 -2.80 -30.74 -0.11
N GLY A 19 -1.68 -30.16 0.32
CA GLY A 19 -1.69 -28.85 0.96
C GLY A 19 -2.11 -27.85 -0.10
N CYS A 20 -3.14 -27.06 0.20
CA CYS A 20 -3.48 -25.83 -0.51
C CYS A 20 -2.31 -24.85 -0.37
N GLY A 21 -1.26 -25.04 -1.16
CA GLY A 21 -0.26 -24.01 -1.45
C GLY A 21 -0.49 -23.60 -2.89
N GLY A 22 -1.29 -22.56 -3.11
CA GLY A 22 -1.29 -21.91 -4.40
C GLY A 22 0.11 -21.35 -4.61
N ASP A 23 0.89 -21.94 -5.51
CA ASP A 23 2.08 -21.31 -6.08
C ASP A 23 1.59 -20.05 -6.81
N GLU A 24 1.45 -18.94 -6.07
CA GLU A 24 1.56 -17.62 -6.66
C GLU A 24 2.96 -17.61 -7.30
N GLY A 25 3.05 -17.56 -8.63
CA GLY A 25 4.34 -17.59 -9.33
C GLY A 25 5.31 -16.53 -8.80
N SER A 26 6.60 -16.69 -9.12
CA SER A 26 7.65 -15.75 -8.67
C SER A 26 7.25 -14.29 -8.87
N VAL A 27 7.53 -13.42 -7.89
CA VAL A 27 7.35 -11.97 -8.09
C VAL A 27 8.13 -11.51 -9.31
N THR A 28 7.49 -10.76 -10.18
CA THR A 28 8.09 -10.02 -11.29
C THR A 28 7.82 -8.53 -11.11
N LEU A 29 8.45 -7.68 -11.91
CA LEU A 29 8.18 -6.24 -11.86
C LEU A 29 6.69 -5.96 -12.13
N GLU A 30 6.10 -6.71 -13.08
CA GLU A 30 4.73 -6.54 -13.57
C GLU A 30 3.64 -6.94 -12.58
N ASN A 31 3.96 -7.79 -11.60
CA ASN A 31 2.99 -8.26 -10.60
C ASN A 31 3.35 -7.80 -9.18
N PHE A 32 4.41 -7.00 -9.03
CA PHE A 32 4.89 -6.59 -7.72
C PHE A 32 3.85 -5.72 -7.00
N ASP A 33 3.34 -4.68 -7.67
CA ASP A 33 2.35 -3.78 -7.08
C ASP A 33 1.08 -4.54 -6.70
N GLU A 34 0.50 -5.33 -7.61
CA GLU A 34 -0.68 -6.16 -7.33
C GLU A 34 -0.48 -7.08 -6.10
N ARG A 35 0.69 -7.73 -6.00
CA ARG A 35 0.99 -8.63 -4.88
C ARG A 35 1.26 -7.89 -3.58
N LEU A 36 1.85 -6.70 -3.63
CA LEU A 36 2.07 -5.83 -2.48
C LEU A 36 0.74 -5.26 -1.98
N THR A 37 -0.08 -4.72 -2.87
CA THR A 37 -1.45 -4.25 -2.58
C THR A 37 -2.28 -5.37 -1.96
N ARG A 38 -2.23 -6.60 -2.47
CA ARG A 38 -2.92 -7.74 -1.85
C ARG A 38 -2.44 -7.98 -0.42
N ALA A 39 -1.13 -7.88 -0.16
CA ALA A 39 -0.59 -8.02 1.18
C ALA A 39 -1.03 -6.90 2.14
N GLU A 40 -1.12 -5.66 1.63
CA GLU A 40 -1.61 -4.50 2.39
C GLU A 40 -3.10 -4.63 2.69
N CYS A 41 -3.92 -5.02 1.72
CA CYS A 41 -5.34 -5.31 1.90
C CYS A 41 -5.57 -6.49 2.86
N ASP A 42 -4.77 -7.56 2.78
CA ASP A 42 -4.84 -8.66 3.76
C ASP A 42 -4.51 -8.16 5.18
N ALA A 43 -3.54 -7.25 5.31
CA ALA A 43 -3.22 -6.62 6.58
C ALA A 43 -4.38 -5.75 7.07
N LEU A 44 -4.96 -4.88 6.25
CA LEU A 44 -6.10 -4.03 6.59
C LEU A 44 -7.27 -4.83 7.19
N PHE A 45 -7.59 -6.00 6.64
CA PHE A 45 -8.72 -6.82 7.15
C PHE A 45 -8.38 -7.69 8.36
N ARG A 46 -7.09 -7.95 8.58
CA ARG A 46 -6.60 -8.72 9.73
C ARG A 46 -6.31 -7.80 10.93
N CYS A 47 -5.96 -6.56 10.66
CA CYS A 47 -5.36 -5.60 11.58
C CYS A 47 -6.30 -4.42 11.78
N GLY A 48 -6.31 -3.83 12.98
CA GLY A 48 -7.36 -2.85 13.32
C GLY A 48 -7.22 -1.50 12.69
N GLY A 49 -6.07 -1.28 12.08
CA GLY A 49 -5.70 0.05 11.66
C GLY A 49 -5.34 0.96 12.83
N THR A 50 -5.23 2.24 12.52
CA THR A 50 -4.82 3.30 13.43
C THR A 50 -5.98 4.13 13.94
N ASP A 51 -7.12 4.09 13.25
CA ASP A 51 -8.26 4.97 13.52
C ASP A 51 -9.58 4.45 12.88
N GLU A 52 -10.60 5.30 12.88
CA GLU A 52 -11.92 5.06 12.28
C GLU A 52 -11.89 4.97 10.74
N TYR A 53 -10.90 5.57 10.06
CA TYR A 53 -10.79 5.51 8.60
C TYR A 53 -10.49 4.08 8.15
N ASP A 54 -9.63 3.37 8.87
CA ASP A 54 -9.37 1.96 8.59
C ASP A 54 -10.61 1.08 8.82
N ALA A 55 -11.49 1.43 9.78
CA ALA A 55 -12.76 0.74 9.96
C ALA A 55 -13.71 0.99 8.79
N TYR A 56 -13.77 2.23 8.31
CA TYR A 56 -14.52 2.60 7.11
C TYR A 56 -13.96 1.90 5.86
N ASP A 57 -12.65 1.83 5.67
CA ASP A 57 -12.02 1.19 4.51
C ASP A 57 -12.29 -0.33 4.50
N ARG A 58 -12.13 -1.00 5.64
CA ARG A 58 -12.52 -2.42 5.79
C ARG A 58 -13.99 -2.64 5.40
N ALA A 59 -14.85 -1.74 5.85
CA ALA A 59 -16.26 -1.79 5.54
C ALA A 59 -16.52 -1.57 4.04
N ALA A 60 -15.98 -0.50 3.45
CA ALA A 60 -16.13 -0.11 2.05
C ALA A 60 -15.66 -1.20 1.09
N TYR A 61 -14.49 -1.77 1.36
CA TYR A 61 -13.98 -2.86 0.54
C TYR A 61 -14.70 -4.18 0.81
N ARG A 62 -15.31 -4.40 1.99
CA ARG A 62 -16.05 -5.63 2.38
C ARG A 62 -15.19 -6.91 2.48
N SER A 63 -14.09 -7.01 1.75
CA SER A 63 -13.11 -8.08 1.83
C SER A 63 -11.75 -7.65 1.29
N ALA A 64 -10.68 -8.30 1.75
CA ALA A 64 -9.33 -8.07 1.23
C ALA A 64 -9.22 -8.30 -0.29
N ALA A 65 -10.01 -9.23 -0.85
CA ALA A 65 -10.05 -9.51 -2.29
C ALA A 65 -10.65 -8.36 -3.10
N VAL A 66 -11.69 -7.70 -2.58
CA VAL A 66 -12.29 -6.53 -3.23
C VAL A 66 -11.40 -5.30 -3.08
N CYS A 67 -10.75 -5.12 -1.92
CA CYS A 67 -9.69 -4.12 -1.72
C CYS A 67 -8.59 -4.27 -2.77
N ALA A 68 -8.01 -5.47 -2.88
CA ALA A 68 -6.95 -5.72 -3.84
C ALA A 68 -7.41 -5.57 -5.30
N GLY A 69 -8.69 -5.83 -5.58
CA GLY A 69 -9.29 -5.66 -6.91
C GLY A 69 -9.53 -4.20 -7.29
N ALA A 70 -9.85 -3.33 -6.33
CA ALA A 70 -10.07 -1.90 -6.56
C ALA A 70 -8.80 -1.20 -7.05
N ASP A 71 -7.65 -1.61 -6.51
CA ASP A 71 -6.34 -1.02 -6.83
C ASP A 71 -5.57 -1.81 -7.92
N SER A 72 -6.10 -2.93 -8.42
CA SER A 72 -5.41 -3.84 -9.36
C SER A 72 -5.18 -3.29 -10.78
N GLY A 73 -5.54 -2.03 -11.05
CA GLY A 73 -5.47 -1.43 -12.38
C GLY A 73 -4.13 -0.79 -12.75
N ASP A 74 -3.29 -0.47 -11.77
CA ASP A 74 -2.18 0.46 -11.99
C ASP A 74 -0.84 -0.08 -11.49
N ASP A 75 -0.13 -0.75 -12.40
CA ASP A 75 1.28 -1.14 -12.24
C ASP A 75 2.20 0.09 -12.41
N ILE A 76 2.07 1.04 -11.48
CA ILE A 76 2.82 2.30 -11.48
C ILE A 76 4.31 2.00 -11.34
N THR A 77 4.69 1.06 -10.48
CA THR A 77 6.09 0.70 -10.28
C THR A 77 6.69 0.16 -11.56
N ALA A 78 6.08 -0.80 -12.25
CA ALA A 78 6.67 -1.26 -13.50
C ALA A 78 6.66 -0.18 -14.56
N ARG A 79 5.59 0.60 -14.68
CA ARG A 79 5.49 1.67 -15.70
C ARG A 79 6.58 2.73 -15.51
N VAL A 80 6.78 3.19 -14.27
CA VAL A 80 7.76 4.22 -13.92
C VAL A 80 9.19 3.67 -13.95
N MET A 81 9.40 2.42 -13.51
CA MET A 81 10.75 1.87 -13.35
C MET A 81 11.27 1.16 -14.59
N ARG A 82 10.40 0.75 -15.53
CA ARG A 82 10.81 0.07 -16.77
C ARG A 82 11.92 0.81 -17.51
N PRO A 83 11.82 2.13 -17.76
CA PRO A 83 12.83 2.82 -18.57
C PRO A 83 14.22 2.79 -17.90
N TYR A 84 14.28 2.92 -16.59
CA TYR A 84 15.52 2.85 -15.81
C TYR A 84 16.10 1.43 -15.78
N ILE A 85 15.23 0.41 -15.73
CA ILE A 85 15.63 -0.99 -15.79
C ILE A 85 16.15 -1.36 -17.19
N ASP A 86 15.46 -0.92 -18.24
CA ASP A 86 15.87 -1.14 -19.63
C ASP A 86 17.18 -0.39 -19.96
N ALA A 87 17.39 0.79 -19.36
CA ALA A 87 18.65 1.52 -19.40
C ALA A 87 19.78 0.86 -18.58
N GLY A 88 19.44 -0.10 -17.72
CA GLY A 88 20.39 -0.80 -16.85
C GLY A 88 20.87 0.03 -15.66
N THR A 89 20.25 1.19 -15.38
CA THR A 89 20.59 2.06 -14.24
C THR A 89 19.87 1.65 -12.96
N VAL A 90 18.82 0.83 -13.06
CA VAL A 90 18.09 0.22 -11.94
C VAL A 90 17.94 -1.29 -12.16
N VAL A 91 18.00 -2.07 -11.09
CA VAL A 91 17.76 -3.51 -11.09
C VAL A 91 16.60 -3.83 -10.14
N PHE A 92 15.63 -4.59 -10.65
CA PHE A 92 14.58 -5.22 -9.84
C PHE A 92 15.11 -6.53 -9.21
N ASP A 93 15.04 -6.65 -7.90
CA ASP A 93 15.40 -7.87 -7.15
C ASP A 93 14.12 -8.60 -6.71
N ALA A 94 13.77 -9.66 -7.45
CA ALA A 94 12.59 -10.47 -7.17
C ALA A 94 12.62 -11.14 -5.78
N ALA A 95 13.81 -11.50 -5.27
CA ALA A 95 13.93 -12.11 -3.94
C ALA A 95 13.71 -11.07 -2.84
N ALA A 96 14.20 -9.84 -3.03
CA ALA A 96 13.89 -8.72 -2.15
C ALA A 96 12.41 -8.35 -2.21
N ALA A 97 11.78 -8.44 -3.38
CA ALA A 97 10.36 -8.21 -3.57
C ALA A 97 9.49 -9.23 -2.82
N GLU A 98 9.82 -10.53 -2.93
CA GLU A 98 9.18 -11.58 -2.13
C GLU A 98 9.39 -11.34 -0.62
N ALA A 99 10.59 -10.90 -0.21
CA ALA A 99 10.86 -10.58 1.19
C ALA A 99 10.07 -9.36 1.69
N CYS A 100 9.90 -8.34 0.85
CA CYS A 100 9.05 -7.17 1.10
C CYS A 100 7.60 -7.60 1.32
N ILE A 101 7.00 -8.30 0.34
CA ILE A 101 5.62 -8.79 0.43
C ILE A 101 5.44 -9.69 1.67
N ALA A 102 6.39 -10.60 1.92
CA ALA A 102 6.34 -11.46 3.10
C ALA A 102 6.46 -10.69 4.41
N ALA A 103 7.24 -9.60 4.46
CA ALA A 103 7.34 -8.74 5.63
C ALA A 103 6.03 -7.97 5.87
N THR A 104 5.45 -7.38 4.82
CA THR A 104 4.14 -6.71 4.88
C THR A 104 3.04 -7.66 5.35
N ARG A 105 3.01 -8.91 4.85
CA ARG A 105 2.05 -9.92 5.32
C ARG A 105 2.25 -10.34 6.78
N ARG A 106 3.42 -10.15 7.37
CA ARG A 106 3.70 -10.64 8.74
C ARG A 106 3.25 -9.70 9.84
N THR A 107 3.21 -8.40 9.55
CA THR A 107 2.93 -7.38 10.55
C THR A 107 1.68 -6.61 10.19
N CYS A 108 1.09 -5.97 11.18
CA CYS A 108 -0.14 -5.19 11.04
C CYS A 108 0.08 -3.74 10.68
N ALA A 109 1.34 -3.37 10.50
CA ALA A 109 1.74 -2.06 10.04
C ALA A 109 3.15 -2.14 9.47
N THR A 110 3.56 -1.05 8.83
CA THR A 110 4.90 -0.88 8.29
C THR A 110 5.94 -0.89 9.41
N THR A 111 6.68 -1.99 9.54
CA THR A 111 7.83 -2.10 10.44
C THR A 111 9.09 -1.61 9.75
N PRO A 112 10.14 -1.16 10.48
CA PRO A 112 11.39 -0.82 9.82
C PRO A 112 12.01 -2.03 9.12
N ALA A 113 11.75 -3.25 9.62
CA ALA A 113 12.05 -4.49 8.89
C ALA A 113 11.35 -4.58 7.53
N ALA A 114 10.04 -4.30 7.45
CA ALA A 114 9.31 -4.25 6.19
C ALA A 114 9.82 -3.12 5.27
N GLN A 115 10.09 -1.93 5.81
CA GLN A 115 10.66 -0.81 5.05
C GLN A 115 12.02 -1.19 4.43
N ARG A 116 12.92 -1.80 5.21
CA ARG A 116 14.22 -2.28 4.71
C ARG A 116 14.06 -3.36 3.64
N ALA A 117 13.07 -4.24 3.78
CA ALA A 117 12.75 -5.25 2.77
C ALA A 117 12.31 -4.62 1.46
N CYS A 118 11.37 -3.67 1.53
CA CYS A 118 10.83 -3.00 0.36
C CYS A 118 11.81 -2.01 -0.28
N ALA A 119 12.69 -1.36 0.52
CA ALA A 119 13.76 -0.51 0.02
C ALA A 119 14.80 -1.27 -0.83
N SER A 120 14.84 -2.60 -0.70
CA SER A 120 15.80 -3.45 -1.42
C SER A 120 15.25 -3.98 -2.76
N VAL A 121 13.98 -3.72 -3.08
CA VAL A 121 13.30 -4.23 -4.30
C VAL A 121 13.91 -3.64 -5.57
N LEU A 122 14.20 -2.33 -5.56
CA LEU A 122 14.78 -1.61 -6.67
C LEU A 122 16.13 -1.05 -6.24
N ARG A 123 17.20 -1.41 -6.96
CA ARG A 123 18.56 -0.98 -6.64
C ARG A 123 19.18 -0.25 -7.82
N GLY A 124 19.74 0.92 -7.55
CA GLY A 124 20.55 1.64 -8.53
C GLY A 124 21.87 0.93 -8.81
N THR A 125 22.39 1.10 -10.02
CA THR A 125 23.67 0.53 -10.47
C THR A 125 24.69 1.61 -10.83
N VAL A 126 24.28 2.88 -10.85
CA VAL A 126 25.17 3.99 -11.19
C VAL A 126 26.04 4.31 -9.99
N PRO A 127 27.38 4.19 -10.11
CA PRO A 127 28.29 4.47 -9.01
C PRO A 127 28.34 5.96 -8.69
N THR A 128 28.84 6.30 -7.50
CA THR A 128 29.16 7.69 -7.12
C THR A 128 29.97 8.38 -8.22
N GLY A 129 29.54 9.57 -8.63
CA GLY A 129 30.15 10.35 -9.70
C GLY A 129 29.56 10.12 -11.10
N GLY A 130 28.75 9.08 -11.30
CA GLY A 130 28.01 8.86 -12.57
C GLY A 130 26.81 9.77 -12.74
N GLY A 131 26.34 9.95 -13.98
CA GLY A 131 25.13 10.72 -14.28
C GLY A 131 23.86 10.05 -13.77
N CYS A 132 22.90 10.84 -13.29
CA CYS A 132 21.60 10.33 -12.86
C CYS A 132 20.47 11.32 -13.17
N ALA A 133 19.29 10.81 -13.48
CA ALA A 133 18.03 11.54 -13.60
C ALA A 133 17.09 11.27 -12.42
N ALA A 134 17.32 10.20 -11.67
CA ALA A 134 16.56 9.86 -10.48
C ALA A 134 17.46 9.35 -9.34
N HIS A 135 17.01 9.56 -8.10
CA HIS A 135 17.71 9.06 -6.91
C HIS A 135 17.96 7.55 -6.99
N ARG A 136 16.97 6.77 -7.46
CA ARG A 136 17.00 5.31 -7.48
C ARG A 136 17.99 4.71 -8.47
N GLU A 137 18.52 5.49 -9.41
CA GLU A 137 19.56 5.02 -10.35
C GLU A 137 20.92 4.86 -9.69
N CYS A 138 21.18 5.62 -8.64
CA CYS A 138 22.46 5.61 -7.94
C CYS A 138 22.55 4.42 -6.99
N GLU A 139 23.72 3.77 -6.89
CA GLU A 139 23.99 2.75 -5.87
C GLU A 139 23.73 3.28 -4.45
N SER A 140 23.91 4.59 -4.26
CA SER A 140 23.64 5.32 -3.02
C SER A 140 22.18 5.73 -2.80
N ASN A 141 21.30 5.44 -3.76
CA ASN A 141 19.94 5.98 -3.87
C ASN A 141 19.89 7.51 -3.80
N ARG A 142 20.93 8.20 -4.30
CA ARG A 142 21.06 9.64 -4.18
C ARG A 142 21.63 10.33 -5.42
N CYS A 143 20.75 11.05 -6.11
CA CYS A 143 21.11 11.93 -7.22
C CYS A 143 21.25 13.38 -6.75
N SER A 144 22.24 14.11 -7.26
CA SER A 144 22.44 15.54 -6.96
C SER A 144 21.50 16.47 -7.72
N MET A 145 20.50 15.93 -8.42
CA MET A 145 19.62 16.69 -9.30
C MET A 145 18.91 17.82 -8.54
N VAL A 146 18.70 18.93 -9.24
CA VAL A 146 17.86 20.04 -8.76
C VAL A 146 16.76 20.22 -9.80
N GLY A 147 15.53 19.87 -9.46
CA GLY A 147 14.41 19.83 -10.41
C GLY A 147 14.47 18.62 -11.34
N PHE A 148 13.99 18.79 -12.59
CA PHE A 148 13.86 17.72 -13.60
C PHE A 148 15.07 17.65 -14.55
N GLY A 149 16.29 17.65 -14.00
CA GLY A 149 17.53 17.66 -14.79
C GLY A 149 18.51 16.58 -14.39
N CYS A 150 19.54 16.37 -15.23
CA CYS A 150 20.64 15.48 -14.88
C CYS A 150 21.41 16.00 -13.66
N GLY A 151 21.58 15.13 -12.70
CA GLY A 151 22.51 15.27 -11.59
C GLY A 151 23.66 14.28 -11.69
N THR A 152 24.36 14.15 -10.59
CA THR A 152 25.45 13.20 -10.40
C THR A 152 25.17 12.37 -9.16
N CYS A 153 25.40 11.06 -9.25
CA CYS A 153 25.26 10.17 -8.12
C CYS A 153 26.20 10.59 -7.00
N GLN A 154 25.63 10.87 -5.85
CA GLN A 154 26.39 11.32 -4.69
C GLN A 154 26.76 10.13 -3.82
N GLU A 155 27.73 10.31 -2.94
CA GLU A 155 27.92 9.36 -1.85
C GLU A 155 26.63 9.27 -1.03
N ALA A 156 26.34 8.05 -0.57
CA ALA A 156 25.24 7.81 0.33
C ALA A 156 25.44 8.69 1.57
N ARG A 157 24.45 9.54 1.87
CA ARG A 157 24.40 10.16 3.22
C ARG A 157 24.13 9.06 4.22
N GLY A 158 24.52 9.27 5.47
CA GLY A 158 24.19 8.32 6.52
C GLY A 158 24.97 6.99 6.47
N LEU A 159 26.17 6.97 5.86
CA LEU A 159 27.11 5.86 6.08
C LEU A 159 27.42 5.74 7.58
N PRO A 160 27.84 4.56 8.07
CA PRO A 160 28.19 4.39 9.48
C PRO A 160 29.19 5.46 9.93
N GLY A 161 28.87 6.18 11.01
CA GLY A 161 29.66 7.31 11.53
C GLY A 161 29.24 8.69 11.01
N SER A 162 28.28 8.78 10.08
CA SER A 162 27.74 10.05 9.59
C SER A 162 26.68 10.60 10.53
N PHE A 163 26.57 11.92 10.60
CA PHE A 163 25.49 12.58 11.35
C PHE A 163 24.11 12.31 10.71
N CYS A 164 23.11 12.07 11.54
CA CYS A 164 21.70 11.85 11.18
C CYS A 164 20.76 12.51 12.19
N PHE A 165 19.52 12.81 11.79
CA PHE A 165 18.45 13.21 12.71
C PHE A 165 17.42 12.09 12.92
N PHE A 166 17.22 11.25 11.91
CA PHE A 166 16.23 10.18 11.91
C PHE A 166 16.78 8.92 11.24
N ASP A 167 16.16 7.77 11.50
CA ASP A 167 16.58 6.49 10.90
C ASP A 167 16.55 6.51 9.36
N PHE A 168 15.63 7.27 8.76
CA PHE A 168 15.54 7.40 7.31
C PHE A 168 16.71 8.19 6.69
N ASP A 169 17.49 8.92 7.50
CA ASP A 169 18.74 9.55 7.04
C ASP A 169 19.85 8.51 6.80
N CYS A 170 19.70 7.31 7.37
CA CYS A 170 20.63 6.19 7.24
C CYS A 170 20.09 5.20 6.17
N PRO A 171 20.78 5.02 5.03
CA PRO A 171 20.37 4.11 3.96
C PRO A 171 20.40 2.67 4.49
N SER A 172 19.22 2.13 4.74
CA SER A 172 19.03 0.87 5.45
C SER A 172 18.38 -0.15 4.52
N THR A 173 19.02 -1.32 4.37
CA THR A 173 18.52 -2.42 3.54
C THR A 173 18.43 -3.70 4.37
N LEU A 174 17.85 -4.77 3.82
CA LEU A 174 17.85 -6.07 4.51
C LEU A 174 19.28 -6.61 4.72
N GLN A 175 20.17 -6.42 3.75
CA GLN A 175 21.53 -6.96 3.78
C GLN A 175 22.50 -6.06 4.56
N ALA A 176 22.22 -4.76 4.62
CA ALA A 176 23.01 -3.77 5.36
C ALA A 176 22.05 -2.88 6.19
N PRO A 177 21.51 -3.40 7.31
CA PRO A 177 20.65 -2.61 8.17
C PRO A 177 21.47 -1.53 8.88
N GLN A 178 20.88 -0.34 8.96
CA GLN A 178 21.41 0.83 9.65
C GLN A 178 20.28 1.57 10.36
N TYR A 179 20.62 2.30 11.41
CA TYR A 179 19.71 3.20 12.13
C TYR A 179 20.49 4.41 12.66
N CYS A 180 19.77 5.47 13.02
CA CYS A 180 20.31 6.65 13.67
C CYS A 180 20.31 6.44 15.18
N ASP A 181 21.47 6.43 15.82
CA ASP A 181 21.58 6.26 17.26
C ASP A 181 21.28 7.56 18.04
N ASP A 182 21.22 7.45 19.36
CA ASP A 182 20.94 8.57 20.26
C ASP A 182 22.04 9.67 20.23
N GLU A 183 23.21 9.36 19.67
CA GLU A 183 24.30 10.30 19.44
C GLU A 183 24.20 11.01 18.07
N ASN A 184 23.05 10.88 17.39
CA ASN A 184 22.79 11.41 16.06
C ASN A 184 23.78 10.88 15.02
N THR A 185 24.14 9.60 15.13
CA THR A 185 25.10 8.95 14.24
C THR A 185 24.50 7.71 13.59
N CYS A 186 24.65 7.57 12.27
CA CYS A 186 24.26 6.35 11.60
C CYS A 186 25.17 5.21 12.06
N VAL A 187 24.58 4.10 12.49
CA VAL A 187 25.31 2.91 12.93
C VAL A 187 24.78 1.67 12.21
N ALA A 188 25.66 0.71 11.98
CA ALA A 188 25.28 -0.57 11.39
C ALA A 188 24.54 -1.43 12.42
N GLY A 189 23.41 -2.00 12.01
CA GLY A 189 22.59 -2.88 12.83
C GLY A 189 21.11 -2.55 12.79
N ILE A 190 20.39 -3.20 13.69
CA ILE A 190 18.96 -2.99 13.96
C ILE A 190 18.88 -2.31 15.32
N ARG A 191 17.97 -1.33 15.48
CA ARG A 191 17.85 -0.63 16.76
C ARG A 191 17.43 -1.64 17.85
N PRO A 192 18.05 -1.65 19.04
CA PRO A 192 17.77 -2.68 20.06
C PRO A 192 16.31 -2.72 20.55
N ASP A 193 15.62 -1.60 20.52
CA ASP A 193 14.20 -1.43 20.87
C ASP A 193 13.26 -1.58 19.65
N GLU A 194 13.79 -1.84 18.45
CA GLU A 194 12.98 -2.08 17.28
C GLU A 194 12.15 -3.35 17.47
N ARG A 195 10.83 -3.18 17.59
CA ARG A 195 9.91 -4.32 17.67
C ARG A 195 9.81 -5.01 16.32
N THR A 196 10.03 -6.32 16.33
CA THR A 196 9.91 -7.20 15.15
C THR A 196 8.58 -7.95 15.11
N THR A 197 7.75 -7.78 16.13
CA THR A 197 6.42 -8.37 16.26
C THR A 197 5.41 -7.28 16.59
N ASP A 198 4.16 -7.48 16.17
CA ASP A 198 3.09 -6.54 16.48
C ASP A 198 2.79 -6.53 18.00
N PRO A 199 2.56 -5.35 18.60
CA PRO A 199 2.20 -5.24 20.01
C PRO A 199 0.86 -5.91 20.33
N LEU A 200 0.78 -6.63 21.46
CA LEU A 200 -0.45 -7.26 21.94
C LEU A 200 -1.35 -6.27 22.70
N ALA A 201 -2.57 -6.69 23.06
CA ALA A 201 -3.47 -5.91 23.91
C ALA A 201 -2.76 -5.36 25.17
N GLY A 202 -2.94 -4.06 25.43
CA GLY A 202 -2.35 -3.36 26.58
C GLY A 202 -0.88 -2.98 26.41
N GLU A 203 -0.24 -3.35 25.30
CA GLU A 203 1.11 -2.90 24.98
C GLU A 203 1.11 -1.57 24.22
N GLU A 204 2.19 -0.81 24.34
CA GLU A 204 2.37 0.42 23.58
C GLU A 204 2.44 0.18 22.08
N CYS A 205 1.62 0.91 21.33
CA CYS A 205 1.66 1.00 19.88
C CYS A 205 2.29 2.32 19.46
N VAL A 206 3.46 2.23 18.80
CA VAL A 206 4.15 3.38 18.19
C VAL A 206 3.92 3.31 16.69
N GLY A 207 3.33 4.35 16.11
CA GLY A 207 2.98 4.40 14.69
C GLY A 207 1.79 3.52 14.32
N GLY A 208 0.82 3.39 15.23
CA GLY A 208 -0.47 2.76 14.91
C GLY A 208 -0.48 1.22 14.90
N ARG A 209 0.56 0.57 15.42
CA ARG A 209 0.80 -0.86 15.21
C ARG A 209 0.23 -1.71 16.33
N CYS A 210 -0.64 -2.65 16.01
CA CYS A 210 -1.18 -3.62 16.96
C CYS A 210 -1.35 -5.00 16.33
N ALA A 211 -1.31 -6.05 17.13
CA ALA A 211 -1.51 -7.41 16.69
C ALA A 211 -2.90 -7.59 16.04
N PRO A 212 -3.10 -8.65 15.23
CA PRO A 212 -4.39 -8.94 14.61
C PRO A 212 -5.57 -8.83 15.60
N GLY A 213 -6.67 -8.22 15.16
CA GLY A 213 -7.85 -7.98 15.99
C GLY A 213 -7.76 -6.80 16.97
N HIS A 214 -6.69 -5.98 16.89
CA HIS A 214 -6.47 -4.84 17.76
C HIS A 214 -6.18 -3.57 16.95
N TYR A 215 -6.49 -2.42 17.52
CA TYR A 215 -6.23 -1.09 16.98
C TYR A 215 -5.47 -0.24 18.01
N CYS A 216 -4.83 0.83 17.54
CA CYS A 216 -3.99 1.69 18.37
C CYS A 216 -4.75 2.93 18.86
N ILE A 217 -5.06 2.99 20.15
CA ILE A 217 -5.70 4.15 20.79
C ILE A 217 -4.83 4.68 21.92
N ALA A 218 -4.62 5.99 21.93
CA ALA A 218 -3.81 6.65 22.97
C ALA A 218 -2.43 5.98 23.16
N SER A 219 -1.83 5.51 22.05
CA SER A 219 -0.57 4.76 22.03
C SER A 219 -0.62 3.39 22.73
N ILE A 220 -1.79 2.80 22.96
CA ILE A 220 -1.97 1.46 23.52
C ILE A 220 -2.85 0.61 22.60
N CYS A 221 -2.48 -0.66 22.44
CA CYS A 221 -3.30 -1.60 21.68
C CYS A 221 -4.55 -2.04 22.45
N SER A 222 -5.71 -1.81 21.85
CA SER A 222 -7.01 -2.23 22.35
C SER A 222 -7.66 -3.23 21.37
N PRO A 223 -8.39 -4.24 21.85
CA PRO A 223 -9.18 -5.12 20.99
C PRO A 223 -10.33 -4.32 20.36
N TRP A 224 -10.71 -4.64 19.12
CA TRP A 224 -11.87 -4.01 18.48
C TRP A 224 -13.13 -4.13 19.31
N ARG A 225 -14.03 -3.17 19.09
CA ARG A 225 -15.40 -3.25 19.57
C ARG A 225 -16.22 -4.17 18.66
N GLU A 226 -16.83 -5.17 19.26
CA GLU A 226 -17.73 -6.09 18.55
C GLU A 226 -19.09 -5.42 18.27
N ARG A 227 -19.87 -6.02 17.37
CA ARG A 227 -21.21 -5.51 17.04
C ARG A 227 -22.07 -5.33 18.31
N GLY A 228 -22.64 -4.14 18.47
CA GLY A 228 -23.50 -3.77 19.59
C GLY A 228 -22.75 -3.41 20.88
N GLU A 229 -21.42 -3.48 20.89
CA GLU A 229 -20.62 -2.91 21.97
C GLU A 229 -20.61 -1.39 21.87
N ALA A 230 -20.55 -0.73 23.03
CA ALA A 230 -20.38 0.71 23.10
C ALA A 230 -19.03 1.10 22.46
N CYS A 231 -19.06 2.19 21.71
CA CYS A 231 -17.90 2.76 21.06
C CYS A 231 -17.89 4.27 21.24
N ASP A 232 -16.73 4.86 21.08
CA ASP A 232 -16.54 6.29 20.88
C ASP A 232 -16.09 6.50 19.43
N VAL A 233 -16.73 7.42 18.70
CA VAL A 233 -16.46 7.63 17.26
C VAL A 233 -15.04 8.14 17.03
N ASP A 234 -14.50 8.95 17.95
CA ASP A 234 -13.19 9.56 17.82
C ASP A 234 -12.06 8.63 18.31
N GLU A 235 -12.43 7.60 19.08
CA GLU A 235 -11.49 6.83 19.89
C GLU A 235 -11.50 5.33 19.56
N ASP A 236 -12.64 4.71 19.27
CA ASP A 236 -12.77 3.27 19.14
C ASP A 236 -12.88 2.78 17.69
N SER A 237 -12.21 1.66 17.40
CA SER A 237 -12.36 0.95 16.11
C SER A 237 -13.28 -0.26 16.27
N CYS A 238 -14.30 -0.34 15.41
CA CYS A 238 -15.22 -1.46 15.35
C CYS A 238 -14.68 -2.63 14.49
N ALA A 239 -15.16 -3.84 14.79
CA ALA A 239 -14.82 -5.05 14.05
C ALA A 239 -15.17 -4.95 12.53
N PRO A 240 -14.56 -5.77 11.66
CA PRO A 240 -14.85 -5.75 10.23
C PRO A 240 -16.35 -5.86 9.91
N GLY A 241 -16.84 -4.95 9.06
CA GLY A 241 -18.25 -4.88 8.67
C GLY A 241 -19.14 -4.13 9.65
N THR A 242 -18.57 -3.47 10.66
CA THR A 242 -19.27 -2.54 11.54
C THR A 242 -18.56 -1.19 11.62
N ILE A 243 -19.29 -0.15 12.00
CA ILE A 243 -18.81 1.22 12.23
C ILE A 243 -19.43 1.75 13.51
N CYS A 244 -18.77 2.70 14.18
CA CYS A 244 -19.35 3.34 15.36
C CYS A 244 -20.50 4.26 14.91
N GLY A 245 -21.74 3.84 15.18
CA GLY A 245 -22.93 4.59 14.80
C GLY A 245 -23.31 5.59 15.89
N GLU A 246 -23.52 6.85 15.49
CA GLU A 246 -24.06 7.87 16.39
C GLU A 246 -25.55 7.59 16.64
N LEU A 247 -25.86 6.97 17.78
CA LEU A 247 -27.18 6.38 18.04
C LEU A 247 -28.28 7.40 18.39
N SER A 248 -27.91 8.62 18.80
CA SER A 248 -28.79 9.77 19.04
C SER A 248 -27.99 10.94 19.63
N THR A 249 -28.66 12.07 19.91
CA THR A 249 -28.16 13.25 20.65
C THR A 249 -27.56 13.01 22.06
N ASP A 250 -27.31 11.76 22.46
CA ASP A 250 -26.62 11.37 23.69
C ASP A 250 -25.24 10.79 23.33
N PRO A 251 -24.19 11.64 23.21
CA PRO A 251 -22.88 11.29 22.64
C PRO A 251 -22.14 10.14 23.33
N GLY A 252 -22.58 9.74 24.54
CA GLY A 252 -21.95 8.67 25.32
C GLY A 252 -22.51 7.27 25.09
N ASN A 253 -23.42 7.08 24.13
CA ASN A 253 -24.12 5.81 23.91
C ASN A 253 -23.96 5.26 22.48
N ASN A 254 -22.93 5.66 21.75
CA ASN A 254 -22.68 5.11 20.41
C ASN A 254 -22.38 3.62 20.51
N VAL A 255 -22.76 2.84 19.50
CA VAL A 255 -22.46 1.41 19.43
C VAL A 255 -21.98 1.02 18.04
N CYS A 256 -21.20 -0.05 17.96
CA CYS A 256 -20.81 -0.61 16.68
C CYS A 256 -22.02 -1.23 15.96
N VAL A 257 -22.47 -0.57 14.90
CA VAL A 257 -23.59 -1.00 14.05
C VAL A 257 -23.06 -1.58 12.73
N PRO A 258 -23.80 -2.48 12.08
CA PRO A 258 -23.45 -2.95 10.74
C PRO A 258 -23.43 -1.79 9.75
N ILE A 259 -22.52 -1.86 8.80
CA ILE A 259 -22.52 -1.02 7.61
C ILE A 259 -22.93 -1.84 6.39
N VAL A 260 -23.85 -1.30 5.60
CA VAL A 260 -24.46 -1.96 4.45
C VAL A 260 -24.20 -1.13 3.21
N PHE A 261 -23.64 -1.75 2.18
CA PHE A 261 -23.35 -1.08 0.91
C PHE A 261 -24.44 -1.37 -0.11
N GLU A 262 -25.18 -0.34 -0.51
CA GLU A 262 -26.17 -0.43 -1.57
C GLU A 262 -25.52 -0.35 -2.94
N THR A 263 -25.78 -1.35 -3.77
CA THR A 263 -25.13 -1.54 -5.07
C THR A 263 -26.01 -1.15 -6.25
N ARG A 264 -27.21 -0.60 -5.97
CA ARG A 264 -28.19 -0.26 -7.00
C ARG A 264 -28.63 1.21 -6.89
N PRO A 265 -28.79 1.91 -8.03
CA PRO A 265 -29.39 3.23 -8.04
C PRO A 265 -30.83 3.21 -7.51
N GLY A 266 -31.20 4.21 -6.72
CA GLY A 266 -32.54 4.44 -6.19
C GLY A 266 -32.83 3.78 -4.83
N GLU A 267 -31.91 2.94 -4.33
CA GLU A 267 -32.01 2.41 -2.97
C GLU A 267 -31.78 3.53 -1.94
N LEU A 268 -32.37 3.40 -0.75
CA LEU A 268 -32.18 4.36 0.32
C LEU A 268 -30.75 4.30 0.84
N CYS A 269 -30.24 5.44 1.26
CA CYS A 269 -28.96 5.55 1.95
C CYS A 269 -29.09 6.54 3.09
N ASP A 270 -28.27 6.32 4.10
CA ASP A 270 -28.10 7.24 5.21
C ASP A 270 -27.06 8.30 4.77
N ASP A 271 -27.32 9.56 5.13
CA ASP A 271 -26.27 10.56 5.07
C ASP A 271 -25.34 10.29 6.25
N PRO A 272 -24.06 9.94 6.03
CA PRO A 272 -23.14 9.60 7.12
C PRO A 272 -22.93 10.77 8.10
N TRP A 273 -23.35 11.99 7.74
CA TRP A 273 -23.28 13.18 8.56
C TRP A 273 -24.62 13.59 9.18
N ASP A 274 -25.71 12.85 8.92
CA ASP A 274 -27.03 13.05 9.53
C ASP A 274 -27.25 12.00 10.63
N SER A 275 -27.50 12.47 11.85
CA SER A 275 -27.07 11.86 13.13
C SER A 275 -28.08 10.88 13.77
N ASP A 276 -28.87 10.17 12.96
CA ASP A 276 -29.92 9.26 13.44
C ASP A 276 -29.74 7.81 12.95
N VAL A 277 -28.50 7.29 12.96
CA VAL A 277 -28.18 5.92 12.52
C VAL A 277 -28.34 4.93 13.67
N VAL A 278 -29.54 4.36 13.85
CA VAL A 278 -29.87 3.59 15.07
C VAL A 278 -29.56 2.09 14.99
N ASP A 279 -29.62 1.47 13.81
CA ASP A 279 -29.55 0.00 13.66
C ASP A 279 -28.50 -0.50 12.66
N GLN A 280 -28.18 0.32 11.65
CA GLN A 280 -27.18 0.07 10.60
C GLN A 280 -26.89 1.37 9.87
N LEU A 281 -25.69 1.53 9.33
CA LEU A 281 -25.33 2.59 8.40
C LEU A 281 -25.45 2.09 6.97
N VAL A 282 -26.32 2.68 6.15
CA VAL A 282 -26.49 2.31 4.74
C VAL A 282 -25.73 3.31 3.87
N VAL A 283 -24.66 2.87 3.25
CA VAL A 283 -23.81 3.68 2.36
C VAL A 283 -23.99 3.22 0.92
N CYS A 284 -23.89 4.14 -0.03
CA CYS A 284 -23.87 3.78 -1.44
C CYS A 284 -22.51 3.23 -1.85
N ASP A 285 -22.50 2.14 -2.60
CA ASP A 285 -21.26 1.50 -3.07
C ASP A 285 -20.57 2.37 -4.12
N LEU A 286 -19.50 3.07 -3.71
CA LEU A 286 -18.66 3.88 -4.59
C LEU A 286 -18.05 3.03 -5.73
N ASN A 287 -17.75 1.75 -5.48
CA ASN A 287 -17.25 0.85 -6.52
C ASN A 287 -18.32 0.49 -7.56
N ALA A 288 -19.60 0.61 -7.20
CA ALA A 288 -20.73 0.54 -8.13
C ALA A 288 -21.03 1.90 -8.80
N ASN A 289 -20.17 2.90 -8.61
CA ASN A 289 -20.32 4.27 -9.07
C ASN A 289 -21.58 4.94 -8.47
N LEU A 290 -21.83 4.75 -7.17
CA LEU A 290 -22.99 5.30 -6.46
C LEU A 290 -22.58 6.20 -5.30
N THR A 291 -23.30 7.30 -5.10
CA THR A 291 -23.17 8.21 -3.96
C THR A 291 -24.54 8.53 -3.37
N CYS A 292 -24.61 8.84 -2.08
CA CYS A 292 -25.86 9.20 -1.43
C CYS A 292 -26.24 10.64 -1.79
N ARG A 293 -27.35 10.83 -2.53
CA ARG A 293 -27.89 12.15 -2.87
C ARG A 293 -29.33 12.24 -2.43
N SER A 294 -29.60 13.11 -1.46
CA SER A 294 -30.96 13.31 -0.92
C SER A 294 -31.58 12.01 -0.40
N GLY A 295 -30.79 11.21 0.33
CA GLY A 295 -31.22 9.96 0.95
C GLY A 295 -31.42 8.78 -0.01
N VAL A 296 -30.95 8.89 -1.26
CA VAL A 296 -30.97 7.78 -2.22
C VAL A 296 -29.63 7.61 -2.93
N CYS A 297 -29.27 6.37 -3.22
CA CYS A 297 -28.10 6.05 -4.02
C CYS A 297 -28.31 6.48 -5.47
N ALA A 298 -27.57 7.50 -5.88
CA ALA A 298 -27.56 8.00 -7.24
C ALA A 298 -26.23 7.69 -7.90
N ARG A 299 -26.22 7.47 -9.21
CA ARG A 299 -24.96 7.33 -9.93
C ARG A 299 -24.12 8.60 -9.78
N LEU A 300 -22.86 8.42 -9.46
CA LEU A 300 -21.85 9.44 -9.67
C LEU A 300 -21.77 9.66 -11.19
N GLY A 301 -22.36 10.75 -11.65
CA GLY A 301 -22.11 11.26 -12.99
C GLY A 301 -20.81 12.03 -12.92
N GLY A 302 -19.68 11.33 -12.98
CA GLY A 302 -18.38 11.98 -13.04
C GLY A 302 -18.33 12.93 -14.22
N ASP A 303 -18.21 14.23 -13.94
CA ASP A 303 -17.92 15.28 -14.92
C ASP A 303 -16.45 15.70 -14.88
N GLY A 304 -15.63 14.97 -14.11
CA GLY A 304 -14.19 15.13 -14.03
C GLY A 304 -13.56 14.98 -15.40
N ASN A 305 -12.97 16.06 -15.89
CA ASN A 305 -12.25 16.05 -17.17
C ASN A 305 -10.81 15.57 -16.94
N ALA A 306 -10.10 15.22 -18.01
CA ALA A 306 -8.67 14.91 -17.90
C ALA A 306 -7.92 16.05 -17.18
N GLY A 307 -7.10 15.70 -16.19
CA GLY A 307 -6.34 16.64 -15.36
C GLY A 307 -7.07 17.19 -14.13
N THR A 308 -8.35 16.85 -13.89
CA THR A 308 -9.04 17.24 -12.65
C THR A 308 -8.70 16.30 -11.49
N TYR A 309 -8.73 16.82 -10.27
CA TYR A 309 -8.60 16.00 -9.06
C TYR A 309 -9.71 14.96 -9.00
N CYS A 310 -9.37 13.76 -8.51
CA CYS A 310 -10.32 12.71 -8.20
C CYS A 310 -9.83 11.88 -7.00
N GLU A 311 -10.76 11.23 -6.32
CA GLU A 311 -10.47 10.24 -5.28
C GLU A 311 -10.75 8.82 -5.78
N VAL A 312 -11.75 8.69 -6.65
CA VAL A 312 -12.16 7.41 -7.25
C VAL A 312 -12.41 7.56 -8.74
N ALA A 313 -12.23 6.48 -9.50
CA ALA A 313 -12.44 6.49 -10.96
C ALA A 313 -13.87 6.91 -11.38
N ALA A 314 -14.86 6.69 -10.51
CA ALA A 314 -16.25 7.10 -10.66
C ALA A 314 -16.46 8.62 -10.83
N GLU A 315 -15.51 9.44 -10.36
CA GLU A 315 -15.57 10.92 -10.48
C GLU A 315 -15.13 11.42 -11.86
N CYS A 316 -14.45 10.58 -12.62
CA CYS A 316 -13.95 10.92 -13.94
C CYS A 316 -15.00 10.65 -15.04
N ALA A 317 -14.97 11.44 -16.10
CA ALA A 317 -15.80 11.22 -17.27
C ALA A 317 -15.49 9.85 -17.92
N ASP A 318 -16.47 9.28 -18.63
CA ASP A 318 -16.34 7.98 -19.29
C ASP A 318 -15.05 7.87 -20.12
N GLY A 319 -14.28 6.80 -19.91
CA GLY A 319 -13.01 6.54 -20.59
C GLY A 319 -11.77 7.14 -19.89
N LEU A 320 -11.96 7.75 -18.72
CA LEU A 320 -10.88 8.20 -17.83
C LEU A 320 -10.83 7.34 -16.56
N SER A 321 -9.64 7.21 -15.98
CA SER A 321 -9.36 6.55 -14.71
C SER A 321 -8.82 7.57 -13.71
N CYS A 322 -9.04 7.34 -12.42
CA CYS A 322 -8.42 8.16 -11.38
C CYS A 322 -7.04 7.59 -11.03
N VAL A 323 -5.97 8.29 -11.40
CA VAL A 323 -4.58 7.85 -11.19
C VAL A 323 -3.82 8.95 -10.48
N GLY A 324 -3.22 8.64 -9.32
CA GLY A 324 -2.49 9.62 -8.52
C GLY A 324 -3.36 10.84 -8.17
N SER A 325 -4.63 10.58 -7.83
CA SER A 325 -5.68 11.58 -7.58
C SER A 325 -5.97 12.52 -8.76
N THR A 326 -5.72 12.09 -9.99
CA THR A 326 -5.99 12.86 -11.21
C THR A 326 -6.76 12.02 -12.23
N CYS A 327 -7.83 12.56 -12.81
CA CYS A 327 -8.53 11.91 -13.90
C CYS A 327 -7.63 11.90 -15.15
N VAL A 328 -7.25 10.72 -15.63
CA VAL A 328 -6.38 10.55 -16.80
C VAL A 328 -6.99 9.55 -17.78
N GLY A 329 -6.75 9.77 -19.07
CA GLY A 329 -7.17 8.84 -20.13
C GLY A 329 -6.06 7.89 -20.55
N ASP A 330 -6.06 7.48 -21.81
CA ASP A 330 -4.95 6.75 -22.42
C ASP A 330 -3.62 7.54 -22.24
N PRO A 331 -2.51 6.86 -21.90
CA PRO A 331 -1.23 7.54 -21.70
C PRO A 331 -0.79 8.33 -22.94
N LEU A 332 -0.43 9.59 -22.72
CA LEU A 332 -0.05 10.53 -23.77
C LEU A 332 1.36 10.22 -24.29
N PRO A 333 1.58 10.23 -25.62
CA PRO A 333 2.91 10.02 -26.20
C PRO A 333 3.83 11.21 -25.95
N ASP A 334 5.15 10.99 -26.04
CA ASP A 334 6.15 12.06 -25.97
C ASP A 334 5.84 13.19 -26.97
N GLY A 335 5.98 14.43 -26.52
CA GLY A 335 5.65 15.67 -27.23
C GLY A 335 4.20 16.13 -27.07
N ALA A 336 3.32 15.32 -26.48
CA ALA A 336 1.96 15.74 -26.13
C ALA A 336 1.97 16.70 -24.94
N ALA A 337 1.02 17.63 -24.89
CA ALA A 337 0.89 18.53 -23.75
C ALA A 337 0.40 17.78 -22.51
N CYS A 338 0.98 18.07 -21.35
CA CYS A 338 0.67 17.45 -20.07
C CYS A 338 0.70 18.46 -18.93
N MET A 339 0.07 18.12 -17.83
CA MET A 339 0.10 18.84 -16.56
C MET A 339 0.75 18.02 -15.45
N TYR A 340 0.57 16.70 -15.48
CA TYR A 340 1.08 15.76 -14.50
C TYR A 340 1.82 14.61 -15.15
N ASP A 341 2.78 14.06 -14.42
CA ASP A 341 3.61 12.93 -14.86
C ASP A 341 2.75 11.72 -15.25
N VAL A 342 1.71 11.43 -14.48
CA VAL A 342 0.75 10.33 -14.70
C VAL A 342 0.06 10.33 -16.06
N GLU A 343 -0.04 11.49 -16.71
CA GLU A 343 -0.69 11.61 -18.02
C GLU A 343 0.21 11.07 -19.14
N CYS A 344 1.52 11.01 -18.95
CA CYS A 344 2.48 10.65 -19.97
C CYS A 344 2.77 9.15 -19.99
N ALA A 345 2.91 8.57 -21.19
CA ALA A 345 3.38 7.20 -21.37
C ALA A 345 4.78 6.98 -20.77
N SER A 346 5.61 8.02 -20.76
CA SER A 346 6.92 8.06 -20.10
C SER A 346 6.88 8.29 -18.59
N TYR A 347 5.72 8.68 -18.05
CA TYR A 347 5.55 9.20 -16.70
C TYR A 347 6.41 10.43 -16.38
N VAL A 348 6.78 11.22 -17.39
CA VAL A 348 7.57 12.44 -17.22
C VAL A 348 6.89 13.57 -17.98
N CYS A 349 6.28 14.47 -17.23
CA CYS A 349 5.76 15.73 -17.72
C CYS A 349 6.76 16.85 -17.39
N ASP A 350 7.48 17.35 -18.40
CA ASP A 350 8.41 18.45 -18.17
C ASP A 350 7.63 19.69 -17.70
N ARG A 351 7.81 20.07 -16.43
CA ARG A 351 7.06 21.19 -15.83
C ARG A 351 7.35 22.54 -16.49
N LEU A 352 8.48 22.68 -17.18
CA LEU A 352 8.83 23.92 -17.88
C LEU A 352 8.12 24.05 -19.22
N SER A 353 8.12 23.00 -20.02
CA SER A 353 7.50 22.99 -21.35
C SER A 353 6.06 22.46 -21.36
N GLN A 354 5.60 21.86 -20.26
CA GLN A 354 4.29 21.21 -20.13
C GLN A 354 4.04 20.19 -21.24
N VAL A 355 5.07 19.42 -21.59
CA VAL A 355 4.95 18.31 -22.55
C VAL A 355 5.54 17.02 -22.00
N CYS A 356 4.96 15.90 -22.42
CA CYS A 356 5.49 14.58 -22.16
C CYS A 356 6.85 14.45 -22.83
N VAL A 357 7.84 13.95 -22.09
CA VAL A 357 9.18 13.74 -22.61
C VAL A 357 9.66 12.34 -22.26
N ALA A 358 10.56 11.80 -23.09
CA ALA A 358 11.24 10.56 -22.76
C ALA A 358 11.97 10.71 -21.41
N PRO A 359 12.10 9.62 -20.62
CA PRO A 359 12.91 9.63 -19.41
C PRO A 359 14.34 10.09 -19.73
N LEU A 360 14.87 10.99 -18.91
CA LEU A 360 16.19 11.57 -19.12
C LEU A 360 17.26 10.47 -18.94
N SER A 361 18.09 10.27 -19.97
CA SER A 361 19.33 9.50 -19.84
C SER A 361 20.49 10.46 -19.52
N CYS A 362 21.14 10.26 -18.38
CA CYS A 362 22.27 11.07 -17.96
C CYS A 362 23.55 10.25 -18.08
N GLU A 363 24.47 10.67 -18.96
CA GLU A 363 25.78 10.03 -19.15
C GLU A 363 26.76 10.34 -18.02
#